data_AF-A0A7C4X9K1-F1
#
_entry.id   AF-A0A7C4X9K1-F1
#
_cell.length_a   1.000
_cell.length_b   1.000
_cell.length_c   1.000
_cell.angle_alpha   90.00
_cell.angle_beta   90.00
_cell.angle_gamma   90.00
#
_symmetry.space_group_name_H-M   'P 1'
#
loop_
_entity.id
_entity.type
_entity.pdbx_description
1 polymer ?
#
loop_
_entity_poly.entity_id
_entity_poly.type
_entity_poly.pdbx_seq_one_letter_code
_entity_poly.pdbx_strand_id
1 'polypeptide(L)' 'MSQKEKYLFGPVPSRRLGLSLGVDIVPLKTCTQNCLYCQLGMDATQSIERKEYVPLQDVLAEIQHRLQTGL' A
#
# COMPACT_ATOMS: atom_id res chain seq x y z
N MET A 1 -14.99 -4.67 -14.69
CA MET A 1 -13.51 -4.72 -14.67
C MET A 1 -13.03 -3.31 -14.38
N SER A 2 -13.00 -2.94 -13.09
CA SER A 2 -12.70 -1.57 -12.66
C SER A 2 -11.21 -1.31 -12.81
N GLN A 3 -10.85 -0.08 -13.19
CA GLN A 3 -9.49 0.43 -13.35
C GLN A 3 -8.57 -0.14 -12.26
N LYS A 4 -7.44 -0.72 -12.66
CA LYS A 4 -6.45 -1.24 -11.72
C LYS A 4 -5.68 -0.06 -11.13
N GLU A 5 -6.19 0.46 -10.03
CA GLU A 5 -5.49 1.38 -9.15
C GLU A 5 -4.12 0.79 -8.79
N LYS A 6 -3.08 1.64 -8.84
CA LYS A 6 -1.69 1.20 -8.67
C LYS A 6 -1.28 1.25 -7.20
N TYR A 7 -1.80 2.21 -6.45
CA TYR A 7 -1.47 2.44 -5.04
C TYR A 7 -2.66 2.23 -4.12
N LEU A 8 -3.88 2.14 -4.66
CA LEU A 8 -5.09 1.95 -3.87
C LEU A 8 -5.63 0.53 -3.97
N PHE A 9 -6.32 0.11 -2.91
CA PHE A 9 -7.06 -1.14 -2.90
C PHE A 9 -8.32 -1.03 -2.03
N GLY A 10 -9.35 -1.78 -2.39
CA GLY A 10 -10.64 -1.76 -1.72
C GLY A 10 -11.77 -1.23 -2.62
N PRO A 11 -12.91 -0.83 -2.05
CA PRO A 11 -13.14 -0.55 -0.63
C PRO A 11 -13.09 -1.79 0.27
N VAL A 12 -12.53 -1.63 1.46
CA VAL A 12 -12.36 -2.68 2.48
C VAL A 12 -13.36 -2.45 3.62
N PRO A 13 -14.18 -3.44 3.98
CA PRO A 13 -15.09 -3.33 5.12
C PRO A 13 -14.31 -3.13 6.41
N SER A 14 -14.50 -1.98 7.05
CA SER A 14 -13.83 -1.63 8.29
C SER A 14 -14.77 -1.87 9.45
N ARG A 15 -14.37 -2.73 10.39
CA ARG A 15 -15.16 -2.95 11.63
C ARG A 15 -15.32 -1.68 12.47
N ARG A 16 -14.37 -0.74 12.38
CA ARG A 16 -14.36 0.50 13.17
C ARG A 16 -15.03 1.68 12.45
N LEU A 17 -14.89 1.76 11.13
CA LEU A 17 -15.30 2.92 10.32
C LEU A 17 -16.43 2.59 9.31
N GLY A 18 -16.88 1.34 9.26
CA GLY A 18 -17.80 0.82 8.24
C GLY A 18 -17.08 0.51 6.93
N LEU A 19 -16.40 1.52 6.37
CA LEU A 19 -15.70 1.42 5.09
C LEU A 19 -14.31 2.06 5.17
N SER A 20 -13.37 1.52 4.42
CA SER A 20 -12.01 2.07 4.31
C SER A 20 -11.49 1.91 2.88
N LEU A 21 -10.65 2.85 2.47
CA LEU A 21 -9.85 2.76 1.25
C LEU A 21 -8.42 2.47 1.67
N GLY A 22 -7.85 1.37 1.20
CA GLY A 22 -6.48 0.98 1.48
C GLY A 22 -5.51 1.71 0.57
N VAL A 23 -4.32 2.01 1.10
CA VAL A 23 -3.20 2.59 0.35
C VAL A 23 -1.98 1.69 0.58
N ASP A 24 -1.41 1.15 -0.50
CA ASP A 24 -0.18 0.37 -0.48
C ASP A 24 0.93 1.10 -1.24
N ILE A 25 1.95 1.52 -0.48
CA ILE A 25 3.12 2.25 -0.97
C ILE A 25 4.42 1.49 -0.69
N VAL A 26 4.34 0.29 -0.13
CA VAL A 26 5.51 -0.44 0.36
C VAL A 26 5.87 -1.54 -0.64
N PRO A 27 7.08 -1.50 -1.21
CA PRO A 27 7.51 -2.57 -2.11
C PRO A 27 7.58 -3.91 -1.37
N LEU A 28 7.35 -4.98 -2.12
CA LEU A 28 7.35 -6.34 -1.59
C LEU A 28 8.61 -6.60 -0.73
N LYS A 29 8.39 -7.15 0.48
CA LYS A 29 9.46 -7.56 1.42
C LYS A 29 10.39 -6.42 1.87
N THR A 30 9.91 -5.18 1.95
CA THR A 30 10.68 -4.08 2.55
C THR A 30 10.50 -4.08 4.07
N CYS A 31 11.52 -4.52 4.82
CA CYS A 31 11.47 -4.60 6.28
C CYS A 31 12.86 -4.35 6.88
N THR A 32 12.96 -4.02 8.15
CA THR A 32 14.25 -3.92 8.87
C THR A 32 14.68 -5.24 9.49
N GLN A 33 13.92 -6.34 9.27
CA GLN A 33 14.03 -7.59 10.03
C GLN A 33 14.25 -8.81 9.12
N ASN A 34 14.94 -9.84 9.65
CA ASN A 34 15.18 -11.13 9.00
C ASN A 34 14.51 -12.30 9.73
N CYS A 35 13.19 -12.28 9.85
CA CYS A 35 12.47 -13.28 10.63
C CYS A 35 12.60 -14.69 10.02
N LEU A 36 12.97 -15.69 10.84
CA LEU A 36 13.02 -17.12 10.43
C LEU A 36 11.67 -17.65 9.89
N TYR A 37 10.56 -17.04 10.33
CA TYR A 37 9.19 -17.39 9.96
C TYR A 37 8.52 -16.31 9.08
N CYS A 38 9.31 -15.59 8.27
CA CYS A 38 8.78 -14.55 7.40
C CYS A 38 7.78 -15.13 6.37
N GLN A 39 6.50 -14.79 6.52
CA GLN A 39 5.44 -15.21 5.58
C GLN A 39 5.59 -14.59 4.19
N LEU A 40 6.33 -13.47 4.09
CA LEU A 40 6.60 -12.84 2.81
C LEU A 40 7.69 -13.59 2.04
N GLY A 41 8.54 -14.38 2.69
CA GLY A 41 9.62 -15.21 2.12
C GLY A 41 11.02 -14.85 2.61
N MET A 42 12.01 -15.68 2.28
CA MET A 42 13.36 -15.64 2.87
C MET A 42 14.26 -14.50 2.35
N ASP A 43 14.18 -14.17 1.06
CA ASP A 43 15.11 -13.20 0.43
C ASP A 43 14.59 -11.75 0.48
N ALA A 44 14.27 -11.25 1.67
CA ALA A 44 13.78 -9.88 1.84
C ALA A 44 14.92 -8.85 1.74
N THR A 45 14.69 -7.75 1.01
CA THR A 45 15.63 -6.63 1.01
C THR A 45 15.49 -5.87 2.32
N GLN A 46 16.48 -6.04 3.20
CA GLN A 46 16.53 -5.36 4.48
C GLN A 46 17.16 -3.99 4.33
N SER A 47 16.48 -2.97 4.83
CA SER A 47 17.03 -1.62 4.87
C SER A 47 16.52 -0.89 6.10
N ILE A 48 17.42 -0.15 6.75
CA ILE A 48 17.10 0.80 7.82
C ILE A 48 17.09 2.24 7.29
N GLU A 49 17.39 2.44 6.00
CA GLU A 49 17.44 3.74 5.38
C GLU A 49 16.03 4.23 5.03
N ARG A 50 15.75 5.46 5.42
CA ARG A 50 14.52 6.13 5.02
C ARG A 50 14.67 6.61 3.58
N LYS A 51 13.76 6.19 2.70
CA LYS A 51 13.69 6.63 1.31
C LYS A 51 12.25 6.77 0.83
N GLU A 52 12.09 7.47 -0.27
CA GLU A 52 10.85 7.47 -1.03
C GLU A 52 10.74 6.17 -1.82
N TYR A 53 9.67 5.40 -1.58
CA TYR A 53 9.44 4.13 -2.26
C TYR A 53 8.61 4.28 -3.53
N VAL A 54 7.71 5.26 -3.53
CA VAL A 54 6.84 5.63 -4.64
C VAL A 54 6.66 7.15 -4.62
N PRO A 55 6.47 7.81 -5.78
CA PRO A 55 6.29 9.25 -5.83
C PRO A 55 5.03 9.68 -5.06
N LEU A 56 5.19 10.55 -4.06
CA LEU A 56 4.06 11.00 -3.22
C LEU A 56 2.91 11.60 -4.04
N GLN A 57 3.25 12.38 -5.07
CA GLN A 57 2.24 13.09 -5.86
C GLN A 57 1.36 12.16 -6.68
N ASP A 58 1.91 11.04 -7.17
CA ASP A 58 1.13 10.04 -7.89
C ASP A 58 0.10 9.39 -6.97
N VAL A 59 0.50 9.08 -5.72
CA VAL A 59 -0.39 8.50 -4.71
C VAL A 59 -1.50 9.48 -4.34
N LEU A 60 -1.18 10.75 -4.11
CA LEU A 60 -2.18 11.76 -3.77
C LEU A 60 -3.16 12.03 -4.92
N ALA A 61 -2.67 12.08 -6.15
CA ALA A 61 -3.51 12.24 -7.33
C ALA A 61 -4.50 11.07 -7.47
N GLU A 62 -4.03 9.83 -7.25
CA GLU A 62 -4.87 8.64 -7.30
C GLU A 62 -5.94 8.65 -6.20
N ILE A 63 -5.58 9.01 -4.96
CA ILE A 63 -6.52 9.16 -3.84
C ILE A 63 -7.60 10.20 -4.17
N GLN A 64 -7.19 11.38 -4.63
CA GLN A 64 -8.12 12.47 -4.95
C GLN A 64 -9.08 12.07 -6.07
N HIS A 65 -8.57 11.46 -7.14
CA HIS A 65 -9.38 10.95 -8.23
C HIS A 65 -10.41 9.93 -7.70
N ARG A 66 -9.97 8.96 -6.88
CA ARG A 66 -10.87 7.93 -6.35
C ARG A 66 -11.97 8.53 -5.48
N LEU A 67 -11.63 9.46 -4.59
CA LEU A 67 -12.62 10.16 -3.75
C LEU A 67 -13.63 10.98 -4.56
N GLN A 68 -13.24 11.55 -5.71
CA GLN A 68 -14.14 12.29 -6.59
C GLN A 68 -15.07 11.37 -7.39
N THR A 69 -14.57 10.22 -7.85
CA THR A 69 -15.38 9.22 -8.59
C THR A 69 -16.29 8.38 -7.69
N GLY A 70 -16.16 8.51 -6.37
CA GLY A 70 -16.87 7.71 -5.36
C GLY A 70 -16.05 6.49 -4.91
N LEU A 71 -16.40 5.92 -3.74
CA LEU A 71 -15.80 4.71 -3.17
C LEU A 71 -16.57 3.46 -3.58
#